data_AF-A0A0M0JE49-F1
#
_entry.id   AF-A0A0M0JE49-F1
#
_cell.length_a   1.000
_cell.length_b   1.000
_cell.length_c   1.000
_cell.angle_alpha   90.00
_cell.angle_beta   90.00
_cell.angle_gamma   90.00
#
_symmetry.space_group_name_H-M   'P 1'
#
loop_
_entity.id
_entity.type
_entity.pdbx_description
1 polymer ?
#
loop_
_entity_poly.entity_id
_entity_poly.type
_entity_poly.pdbx_seq_one_letter_code
_entity_poly.pdbx_strand_id
1 'polypeptide(L)'
;MAPSSIWDITVFKHTRDDRLGISLETGDKENVVVVKALAPGGRAEICGILAGDEVLSIGGTPYASALEAARALRESDGSVNVRVERRSGLSLSACNLSNRSGPTYSETNSDEVGDSDEYSDEHSDEDIVGQWEEYLDWMIVRIMEREDELRECQEETADALVQSMLAIREPEPPSDADMEDPEAMQLYMEAMAVYAQQQRNRLTELDGAQEAIDENRDASAALLLCTTRRQELEVLLGRVHTLTEQDAERIEEIWQELSGGLEDEEADVQEQGEEQGDDADESLILEATKLALGSRSCPRSHAQLHVPEPSSALERLREHSKHVRLNQRLQRARSGKMGAKPSAVTLASDDEVGCQIHPEAEKKKLQRSYSFGRRTKAS
;
A
#
# COMPACT_ATOMS: atom_id res chain seq x y z
N MET A 1 0.04 -2.55 41.19
CA MET A 1 0.50 -2.91 39.82
C MET A 1 0.10 -1.75 38.93
N ALA A 2 0.96 -1.29 38.02
CA ALA A 2 0.53 -0.27 37.05
C ALA A 2 -0.60 -0.86 36.18
N PRO A 3 -1.60 -0.07 35.75
CA PRO A 3 -2.62 -0.59 34.85
C PRO A 3 -1.95 -1.15 33.58
N SER A 4 -2.53 -2.19 33.00
CA SER A 4 -2.11 -2.70 31.70
C SER A 4 -3.32 -2.77 30.78
N SER A 5 -3.10 -2.49 29.51
CA SER A 5 -4.16 -2.51 28.49
C SER A 5 -3.80 -3.54 27.43
N ILE A 6 -4.77 -4.36 27.04
CA ILE A 6 -4.59 -5.37 26.00
C ILE A 6 -5.01 -4.77 24.65
N TRP A 7 -4.17 -4.97 23.65
CA TRP A 7 -4.36 -4.47 22.29
C TRP A 7 -4.32 -5.61 21.29
N ASP A 8 -5.31 -5.65 20.40
CA ASP A 8 -5.36 -6.56 19.25
C ASP A 8 -4.92 -5.81 17.99
N ILE A 9 -3.69 -6.05 17.55
CA ILE A 9 -3.07 -5.32 16.44
C ILE A 9 -2.95 -6.24 15.24
N THR A 10 -3.56 -5.86 14.12
CA THR A 10 -3.44 -6.61 12.87
C THR A 10 -2.35 -6.02 11.99
N VAL A 11 -1.33 -6.81 11.68
CA VAL A 11 -0.22 -6.43 10.80
C VAL A 11 -0.31 -7.17 9.48
N PHE A 12 -0.23 -6.45 8.37
CA PHE A 12 -0.35 -7.05 7.03
C PHE A 12 1.02 -7.30 6.38
N LYS A 13 1.27 -8.56 5.99
CA LYS A 13 2.41 -9.00 5.18
C LYS A 13 1.95 -9.29 3.75
N HIS A 14 2.56 -8.67 2.74
CA HIS A 14 2.25 -9.02 1.35
C HIS A 14 2.93 -10.31 0.92
N THR A 15 4.01 -10.73 1.59
CA THR A 15 4.71 -11.99 1.31
C THR A 15 5.26 -12.59 2.60
N ARG A 16 5.62 -13.88 2.60
CA ARG A 16 6.31 -14.52 3.74
C ARG A 16 7.67 -13.87 4.04
N ASP A 17 8.35 -13.41 2.99
CA ASP A 17 9.68 -12.80 3.06
C ASP A 17 9.63 -11.32 3.52
N ASP A 18 8.45 -10.71 3.57
CA ASP A 18 8.29 -9.34 4.06
C ASP A 18 8.70 -9.26 5.52
N ARG A 19 9.64 -8.35 5.80
CA ARG A 19 10.08 -8.08 7.17
C ARG A 19 9.06 -7.17 7.84
N LEU A 20 8.54 -7.62 8.98
CA LEU A 20 7.68 -6.78 9.84
C LEU A 20 8.44 -5.61 10.48
N GLY A 21 9.76 -5.75 10.61
CA GLY A 21 10.59 -4.76 11.30
C GLY A 21 10.43 -4.81 12.81
N ILE A 22 10.20 -6.00 13.39
CA ILE A 22 10.07 -6.20 14.83
C ILE A 22 11.21 -7.08 15.35
N SER A 23 11.80 -6.68 16.46
CA SER A 23 12.79 -7.45 17.21
C SER A 23 12.16 -7.89 18.52
N LEU A 24 12.11 -9.20 18.77
CA LEU A 24 11.56 -9.78 19.99
C LEU A 24 12.69 -10.25 20.91
N GLU A 25 12.50 -10.13 22.21
CA GLU A 25 13.36 -10.71 23.24
C GLU A 25 12.53 -11.44 24.29
N THR A 26 13.09 -12.50 24.89
CA THR A 26 12.44 -13.17 26.01
C THR A 26 12.73 -12.33 27.25
N GLY A 27 11.68 -11.86 27.92
CA GLY A 27 11.79 -11.03 29.11
C GLY A 27 12.28 -11.80 30.33
N ASP A 28 12.59 -11.06 31.41
CA ASP A 28 13.13 -11.63 32.65
C ASP A 28 12.09 -12.46 33.44
N LYS A 29 10.80 -12.27 33.16
CA LYS A 29 9.72 -13.10 33.68
C LYS A 29 9.64 -14.37 32.83
N GLU A 30 9.55 -15.54 33.48
CA GLU A 30 9.46 -16.82 32.78
C GLU A 30 8.35 -16.80 31.72
N ASN A 31 8.73 -17.12 30.48
CA ASN A 31 7.84 -17.29 29.32
C ASN A 31 7.14 -16.03 28.79
N VAL A 32 7.66 -14.83 29.06
CA VAL A 32 7.12 -13.58 28.48
C VAL A 32 7.98 -13.15 27.29
N VAL A 33 7.33 -12.85 26.15
CA VAL A 33 8.00 -12.30 24.97
C VAL A 33 7.75 -10.79 24.92
N VAL A 34 8.81 -9.99 24.79
CA VAL A 34 8.74 -8.52 24.79
C VAL A 34 9.26 -7.98 23.46
N VAL A 35 8.65 -6.90 22.98
CA VAL A 35 9.14 -6.17 21.81
C VAL A 35 10.36 -5.34 22.22
N LYS A 36 11.55 -5.77 21.81
CA LYS A 36 12.81 -5.08 22.10
C LYS A 36 12.96 -3.77 21.32
N ALA A 37 12.71 -3.85 20.02
CA ALA A 37 12.96 -2.75 19.09
C ALA A 37 12.12 -2.91 17.82
N LEU A 38 11.85 -1.78 17.18
CA LEU A 38 11.17 -1.70 15.89
C LEU A 38 12.09 -1.02 14.87
N ALA A 39 11.98 -1.45 13.61
CA ALA A 39 12.65 -0.79 12.50
C ALA A 39 11.87 0.50 12.16
N PRO A 40 12.54 1.66 12.04
CA PRO A 40 11.88 2.91 11.66
C PRO A 40 11.17 2.81 10.31
N GLY A 41 9.91 3.25 10.25
CA GLY A 41 9.01 3.06 9.10
C GLY A 41 8.60 1.60 8.85
N GLY A 42 8.84 0.71 9.81
CA GLY A 42 8.52 -0.71 9.72
C GLY A 42 7.02 -0.95 9.84
N ARG A 43 6.53 -2.07 9.28
CA ARG A 43 5.09 -2.41 9.32
C ARG A 43 4.57 -2.54 10.74
N ALA A 44 5.36 -3.13 11.63
CA ALA A 44 5.00 -3.25 13.03
C ALA A 44 4.83 -1.88 13.71
N GLU A 45 5.71 -0.92 13.42
CA GLU A 45 5.63 0.45 13.95
C GLU A 45 4.42 1.21 13.39
N ILE A 46 4.19 1.13 12.07
CA ILE A 46 3.04 1.76 11.41
C ILE A 46 1.70 1.21 11.95
N CYS A 47 1.67 -0.08 12.31
CA CYS A 47 0.49 -0.71 12.91
C CYS A 47 0.34 -0.41 14.42
N GLY A 48 1.21 0.42 15.01
CA GLY A 48 1.07 0.88 16.40
C GLY A 48 1.62 -0.09 17.45
N ILE A 49 2.42 -1.09 17.06
CA ILE A 49 3.21 -1.87 18.03
C ILE A 49 4.29 -0.96 18.58
N LEU A 50 4.55 -1.03 19.89
CA LEU A 50 5.57 -0.25 20.57
C LEU A 50 6.69 -1.13 21.12
N ALA A 51 7.89 -0.56 21.23
CA ALA A 51 8.95 -1.19 22.00
C ALA A 51 8.56 -1.21 23.48
N GLY A 52 8.72 -2.37 24.13
CA GLY A 52 8.28 -2.64 25.50
C GLY A 52 6.93 -3.35 25.62
N ASP A 53 6.17 -3.48 24.53
CA ASP A 53 4.92 -4.26 24.52
C ASP A 53 5.21 -5.75 24.82
N GLU A 54 4.38 -6.37 25.67
CA GLU A 54 4.46 -7.80 26.00
C GLU A 54 3.56 -8.58 25.02
N VAL A 55 4.13 -9.47 24.21
CA VAL A 55 3.38 -10.25 23.20
C VAL A 55 2.69 -11.42 23.88
N LEU A 56 1.36 -11.39 23.90
CA LEU A 56 0.52 -12.45 24.47
C LEU A 56 0.27 -13.58 23.47
N SER A 57 -0.06 -13.24 22.22
CA SER A 57 -0.29 -14.25 21.17
C SER A 57 -0.09 -13.71 19.76
N ILE A 58 0.26 -14.58 18.82
CA ILE A 58 0.39 -14.29 17.39
C ILE A 58 -0.53 -15.27 16.64
N GLY A 59 -1.46 -14.75 15.85
CA GLY A 59 -2.48 -15.55 15.16
C GLY A 59 -3.37 -16.35 16.12
N GLY A 60 -3.56 -15.85 17.35
CA GLY A 60 -4.29 -16.54 18.41
C GLY A 60 -3.51 -17.66 19.12
N THR A 61 -2.25 -17.91 18.74
CA THR A 61 -1.38 -18.88 19.42
C THR A 61 -0.44 -18.17 20.40
N PRO A 62 -0.42 -18.54 21.69
CA PRO A 62 0.53 -17.97 22.65
C PRO A 62 1.93 -18.56 22.45
N TYR A 63 2.97 -17.77 22.69
CA TYR A 63 4.37 -18.18 22.54
C TYR A 63 5.18 -17.87 23.80
N ALA A 64 5.90 -18.87 24.30
CA ALA A 64 6.74 -18.74 25.51
C ALA A 64 8.17 -18.25 25.21
N SER A 65 8.59 -18.31 23.94
CA SER A 65 9.96 -18.00 23.52
C SER A 65 9.97 -17.01 22.36
N ALA A 66 10.82 -15.99 22.46
CA ALA A 66 10.97 -14.99 21.40
C ALA A 66 11.41 -15.60 20.06
N LEU A 67 12.16 -16.70 20.09
CA LEU A 67 12.60 -17.39 18.87
C LEU A 67 11.42 -18.08 18.16
N GLU A 68 10.52 -18.69 18.93
CA GLU A 68 9.31 -19.34 18.38
C GLU A 68 8.33 -18.29 17.85
N ALA A 69 8.11 -17.21 18.61
CA ALA A 69 7.30 -16.08 18.18
C ALA A 69 7.85 -15.44 16.89
N ALA A 70 9.15 -15.17 16.82
CA ALA A 70 9.79 -14.62 15.62
C ALA A 70 9.69 -15.59 14.43
N ARG A 71 9.76 -16.90 14.67
CA ARG A 71 9.57 -17.92 13.64
C ARG A 71 8.12 -17.92 13.13
N ALA A 72 7.13 -17.85 14.01
CA ALA A 72 5.72 -17.77 13.63
C ALA A 72 5.43 -16.52 12.78
N LEU A 73 5.92 -15.35 13.20
CA LEU A 73 5.80 -14.11 12.42
C LEU A 73 6.48 -14.22 11.05
N ARG A 74 7.64 -14.88 10.96
CA ARG A 74 8.32 -15.10 9.68
C ARG A 74 7.55 -16.05 8.76
N GLU A 75 6.99 -17.13 9.31
CA GLU A 75 6.29 -18.16 8.54
C GLU A 75 4.87 -17.75 8.11
N SER A 76 4.25 -16.80 8.82
CA SER A 76 2.95 -16.21 8.47
C SER A 76 2.98 -15.36 7.19
N ASP A 77 1.86 -15.32 6.47
CA ASP A 77 1.57 -14.46 5.31
C ASP A 77 0.19 -13.79 5.46
N GLY A 78 -0.04 -12.67 4.76
CA GLY A 78 -1.31 -11.94 4.82
C GLY A 78 -1.50 -11.18 6.13
N SER A 79 -2.71 -11.23 6.68
CA SER A 79 -3.07 -10.54 7.93
C SER A 79 -2.66 -11.37 9.15
N VAL A 80 -1.73 -10.85 9.94
CA VAL A 80 -1.25 -11.46 11.18
C VAL A 80 -1.79 -10.67 12.35
N ASN A 81 -2.64 -11.27 13.17
CA ASN A 81 -3.13 -10.64 14.40
C ASN A 81 -2.12 -10.87 15.54
N VAL A 82 -1.66 -9.79 16.15
CA VAL A 82 -0.71 -9.80 17.27
C VAL A 82 -1.42 -9.17 18.46
N ARG A 83 -1.65 -9.98 19.49
CA ARG A 83 -2.22 -9.52 20.75
C ARG A 83 -1.07 -9.15 21.69
N VAL A 84 -1.05 -7.90 22.14
CA VAL A 84 -0.02 -7.37 23.04
C VAL A 84 -0.64 -6.79 24.31
N GLU A 85 0.09 -6.86 25.40
CA GLU A 85 -0.20 -6.16 26.64
C GLU A 85 0.77 -4.98 26.77
N ARG A 86 0.20 -3.79 26.94
CA ARG A 86 0.95 -2.54 27.09
C ARG A 86 0.90 -2.09 28.54
N ARG A 87 2.07 -1.88 29.15
CA ARG A 87 2.13 -1.28 30.49
C ARG A 87 1.80 0.21 30.40
N SER A 88 0.99 0.70 31.34
CA SER A 88 0.71 2.13 31.48
C SER A 88 2.01 2.92 31.56
N GLY A 89 2.17 3.91 30.68
CA GLY A 89 3.36 4.74 30.55
C GLY A 89 4.12 4.58 29.23
N LEU A 90 3.84 3.54 28.44
CA LEU A 90 4.31 3.46 27.05
C LEU A 90 3.33 4.21 26.14
N SER A 91 3.68 5.45 25.80
CA SER A 91 2.94 6.30 24.86
C SER A 91 3.56 6.24 23.45
N LEU A 92 2.71 6.30 22.42
CA LEU A 92 3.12 6.47 21.01
C LEU A 92 4.02 7.71 20.81
N SER A 93 3.89 8.72 21.67
CA SER A 93 4.71 9.94 21.61
C SER A 93 6.17 9.70 22.03
N ALA A 94 6.44 8.67 22.85
CA ALA A 94 7.76 8.44 23.43
C ALA A 94 8.74 7.69 22.49
N CYS A 95 8.25 6.95 21.50
CA CYS A 95 9.09 6.10 20.66
C CYS A 95 9.76 6.82 19.46
N ASN A 96 9.42 8.09 19.19
CA ASN A 96 9.97 8.84 18.04
C ASN A 96 11.33 9.51 18.27
N LEU A 97 11.88 9.50 19.50
CA LEU A 97 13.05 10.34 19.85
C LEU A 97 14.33 9.59 20.24
N SER A 98 14.29 8.28 20.47
CA SER A 98 15.44 7.57 21.08
C SER A 98 16.49 7.01 20.11
N ASN A 99 16.28 7.06 18.78
CA ASN A 99 17.23 6.51 17.80
C ASN A 99 18.12 7.53 17.07
N ARG A 100 18.18 8.80 17.53
CA ARG A 100 19.22 9.77 17.11
C ARG A 100 20.39 9.80 18.10
N SER A 101 21.05 8.67 18.31
CA SER A 101 22.32 8.60 19.03
C SER A 101 23.47 9.06 18.13
N GLY A 102 23.62 10.37 17.98
CA GLY A 102 24.89 10.98 17.55
C GLY A 102 25.92 10.94 18.70
N PRO A 103 27.23 11.00 18.41
CA PRO A 103 28.26 10.77 19.40
C PRO A 103 28.31 11.89 20.44
N THR A 104 28.46 11.45 21.68
CA THR A 104 28.70 12.19 22.90
C THR A 104 29.81 13.24 22.77
N TYR A 105 29.51 14.47 23.21
CA TYR A 105 30.52 15.39 23.71
C TYR A 105 30.08 15.97 25.06
N SER A 106 30.85 15.57 26.08
CA SER A 106 31.21 16.23 27.34
C SER A 106 30.23 17.21 28.00
N GLU A 107 29.78 16.78 29.19
CA GLU A 107 30.05 17.41 30.49
C GLU A 107 30.14 18.95 30.52
N THR A 108 29.14 19.57 31.13
CA THR A 108 29.41 20.56 32.19
C THR A 108 28.32 20.45 33.26
N ASN A 109 28.77 20.10 34.47
CA ASN A 109 28.01 20.27 35.71
C ASN A 109 27.64 21.74 35.89
N SER A 110 26.40 22.00 36.27
CA SER A 110 26.01 23.23 36.95
C SER A 110 24.86 22.89 37.88
N ASP A 111 25.21 22.64 39.13
CA ASP A 111 24.33 22.71 40.28
C ASP A 111 23.68 24.10 40.33
N GLU A 112 22.42 24.23 39.91
CA GLU A 112 21.57 25.33 40.35
C GLU A 112 20.20 24.78 40.78
N VAL A 113 19.99 24.83 42.09
CA VAL A 113 18.72 24.74 42.77
C VAL A 113 17.96 26.03 42.43
N GLY A 114 17.02 25.94 41.49
CA GLY A 114 16.17 27.05 41.04
C GLY A 114 14.71 26.64 41.04
N ASP A 115 13.87 27.53 41.57
CA ASP A 115 12.43 27.45 41.79
C ASP A 115 11.65 26.54 40.82
N SER A 116 10.77 25.73 41.41
CA SER A 116 9.63 25.12 40.74
C SER A 116 8.65 26.22 40.33
N ASP A 117 8.95 26.88 39.22
CA ASP A 117 7.92 27.58 38.46
C ASP A 117 6.97 26.52 37.93
N GLU A 118 5.75 26.60 38.47
CA GLU A 118 4.52 25.96 38.05
C GLU A 118 4.26 26.36 36.58
N TYR A 119 4.97 25.72 35.63
CA TYR A 119 4.63 25.77 34.21
C TYR A 119 3.27 25.08 34.09
N SER A 120 2.21 25.86 34.23
CA SER A 120 0.90 25.53 33.72
C SER A 120 1.10 25.35 32.22
N ASP A 121 1.31 24.10 31.84
CA ASP A 121 1.40 23.67 30.47
C ASP A 121 -0.01 23.82 29.90
N GLU A 122 -0.35 25.07 29.58
CA GLU A 122 -1.43 25.44 28.69
C GLU A 122 -1.05 24.87 27.32
N HIS A 123 -1.09 23.54 27.19
CA HIS A 123 -1.30 22.88 25.91
C HIS A 123 -2.66 23.38 25.47
N SER A 124 -2.63 24.51 24.77
CA SER A 124 -3.85 25.14 24.32
C SER A 124 -4.52 24.14 23.39
N ASP A 125 -5.74 23.76 23.72
CA ASP A 125 -6.63 22.93 22.91
C ASP A 125 -6.94 23.61 21.53
N GLU A 126 -6.20 24.66 21.16
CA GLU A 126 -6.57 25.70 20.21
C GLU A 126 -6.28 25.37 18.75
N ASP A 127 -5.86 24.16 18.38
CA ASP A 127 -5.85 23.86 16.94
C ASP A 127 -6.09 22.39 16.56
N ILE A 128 -7.12 21.79 17.16
CA ILE A 128 -7.63 20.50 16.70
C ILE A 128 -8.02 20.59 15.21
N VAL A 129 -8.66 21.68 14.79
CA VAL A 129 -9.10 21.88 13.40
C VAL A 129 -7.89 21.94 12.45
N GLY A 130 -6.86 22.71 12.77
CA GLY A 130 -5.62 22.78 11.98
C GLY A 130 -4.90 21.43 11.89
N GLN A 131 -4.89 20.64 12.98
CA GLN A 131 -4.35 19.28 12.92
C GLN A 131 -5.12 18.37 11.95
N TRP A 132 -6.45 18.47 11.90
CA TRP A 132 -7.27 17.74 10.93
C TRP A 132 -7.03 18.21 9.50
N GLU A 133 -6.91 19.52 9.28
CA GLU A 133 -6.59 20.09 7.97
C GLU A 133 -5.22 19.60 7.47
N GLU A 134 -4.17 19.70 8.29
CA GLU A 134 -2.84 19.22 7.96
C GLU A 134 -2.82 17.71 7.66
N TYR A 135 -3.57 16.91 8.44
CA TYR A 135 -3.68 15.48 8.22
C TYR A 135 -4.40 15.13 6.91
N LEU A 136 -5.52 15.81 6.61
CA LEU A 136 -6.27 15.59 5.37
C LEU A 136 -5.48 16.03 4.14
N ASP A 137 -4.80 17.17 4.19
CA ASP A 137 -3.92 17.65 3.12
C ASP A 137 -2.78 16.67 2.88
N TRP A 138 -2.13 16.18 3.95
CA TRP A 138 -1.10 15.16 3.85
C TRP A 138 -1.62 13.89 3.18
N MET A 139 -2.81 13.41 3.56
CA MET A 139 -3.44 12.24 2.93
C MET A 139 -3.73 12.48 1.44
N ILE A 140 -4.25 13.65 1.07
CA ILE A 140 -4.56 14.01 -0.32
C ILE A 140 -3.28 14.02 -1.16
N VAL A 141 -2.22 14.70 -0.68
CA VAL A 141 -0.92 14.73 -1.36
C VAL A 141 -0.39 13.31 -1.54
N ARG A 142 -0.50 12.46 -0.52
CA ARG A 142 -0.03 11.07 -0.60
C ARG A 142 -0.81 10.24 -1.63
N ILE A 143 -2.11 10.45 -1.76
CA ILE A 143 -2.93 9.80 -2.78
C ILE A 143 -2.56 10.31 -4.18
N MET A 144 -2.32 11.61 -4.34
CA MET A 144 -1.90 12.19 -5.62
C MET A 144 -0.55 11.63 -6.09
N GLU A 145 0.43 11.54 -5.19
CA GLU A 145 1.72 10.88 -5.49
C GLU A 145 1.50 9.45 -5.98
N ARG A 146 0.59 8.70 -5.32
CA ARG A 146 0.28 7.33 -5.72
C ARG A 146 -0.44 7.25 -7.06
N GLU A 147 -1.32 8.20 -7.38
CA GLU A 147 -1.96 8.32 -8.69
C GLU A 147 -0.94 8.56 -9.80
N ASP A 148 0.06 9.41 -9.56
CA ASP A 148 1.13 9.70 -10.51
C ASP A 148 2.03 8.47 -10.75
N GLU A 149 2.43 7.75 -9.69
CA GLU A 149 3.17 6.49 -9.81
C GLU A 149 2.40 5.45 -10.64
N LEU A 150 1.08 5.34 -10.44
CA LEU A 150 0.24 4.42 -11.21
C LEU A 150 0.14 4.83 -12.68
N ARG A 151 0.03 6.14 -12.95
CA ARG A 151 -0.02 6.67 -14.33
C ARG A 151 1.29 6.42 -15.08
N GLU A 152 2.43 6.63 -14.43
CA GLU A 152 3.75 6.30 -14.99
C GLU A 152 3.84 4.81 -15.33
N CYS A 153 3.40 3.93 -14.44
CA CYS A 153 3.37 2.48 -14.69
C CYS A 153 2.49 2.10 -15.90
N GLN A 154 1.36 2.79 -16.09
CA GLN A 154 0.49 2.58 -17.26
C GLN A 154 1.16 3.04 -18.56
N GLU A 155 1.85 4.19 -18.53
CA GLU A 155 2.57 4.74 -19.68
C GLU A 155 3.75 3.83 -20.07
N GLU A 156 4.54 3.38 -19.11
CA GLU A 156 5.63 2.42 -19.34
C GLU A 156 5.11 1.11 -19.97
N THR A 157 3.97 0.61 -19.49
CA THR A 157 3.34 -0.60 -20.02
C THR A 157 2.85 -0.38 -21.45
N ALA A 158 2.23 0.77 -21.72
CA ALA A 158 1.78 1.13 -23.06
C ALA A 158 2.96 1.26 -24.05
N ASP A 159 4.03 1.92 -23.64
CA ASP A 159 5.24 2.08 -24.44
C ASP A 159 5.92 0.74 -24.74
N ALA A 160 5.99 -0.16 -23.75
CA ALA A 160 6.53 -1.50 -23.94
C ALA A 160 5.70 -2.30 -24.97
N LEU A 161 4.36 -2.20 -24.91
CA LEU A 161 3.48 -2.82 -25.89
C LEU A 161 3.69 -2.22 -27.30
N VAL A 162 3.76 -0.89 -27.42
CA VAL A 162 3.99 -0.21 -28.70
C VAL A 162 5.35 -0.60 -29.29
N GLN A 163 6.42 -0.58 -28.50
CA GLN A 163 7.75 -1.00 -28.95
C GLN A 163 7.77 -2.45 -29.42
N SER A 164 7.03 -3.32 -28.74
CA SER A 164 6.92 -4.72 -29.14
C SER A 164 6.18 -4.92 -30.46
N MET A 165 5.17 -4.09 -30.74
CA MET A 165 4.40 -4.11 -31.99
C MET A 165 5.18 -3.50 -33.16
N LEU A 166 5.98 -2.46 -32.92
CA LEU A 166 6.80 -1.80 -33.94
C LEU A 166 7.91 -2.69 -34.53
N ALA A 167 8.26 -3.79 -33.86
CA ALA A 167 9.25 -4.74 -34.37
C ALA A 167 8.76 -5.49 -35.62
N ILE A 168 7.45 -5.54 -35.86
CA ILE A 168 6.87 -6.19 -37.03
C ILE A 168 6.65 -5.12 -38.11
N ARG A 169 7.31 -5.28 -39.26
CA ARG A 169 7.16 -4.36 -40.39
C ARG A 169 5.80 -4.57 -41.05
N GLU A 170 5.01 -3.50 -41.11
CA GLU A 170 3.76 -3.49 -41.88
C GLU A 170 4.05 -3.65 -43.39
N PRO A 171 3.29 -4.48 -44.12
CA PRO A 171 3.40 -4.55 -45.58
C PRO A 171 3.13 -3.18 -46.19
N GLU A 172 3.98 -2.76 -47.13
CA GLU A 172 3.72 -1.51 -47.85
C GLU A 172 2.45 -1.68 -48.70
N PRO A 173 1.57 -0.66 -48.73
CA PRO A 173 0.39 -0.73 -49.57
C PRO A 173 0.81 -0.89 -51.04
N PRO A 174 0.07 -1.69 -51.83
CA PRO A 174 0.36 -1.88 -53.24
C PRO A 174 0.26 -0.54 -53.98
N SER A 175 1.06 -0.37 -55.03
CA SER A 175 0.97 0.83 -55.85
C SER A 175 -0.39 0.89 -56.59
N ASP A 176 -0.79 2.07 -57.07
CA ASP A 176 -2.04 2.23 -57.81
C ASP A 176 -2.12 1.29 -59.04
N ALA A 177 -0.97 1.01 -59.68
CA ALA A 177 -0.90 0.07 -60.80
C ALA A 177 -1.07 -1.39 -60.34
N ASP A 178 -0.51 -1.76 -59.19
CA ASP A 178 -0.66 -3.10 -58.61
C ASP A 178 -2.08 -3.34 -58.09
N MET A 179 -2.82 -2.28 -57.73
CA MET A 179 -4.21 -2.41 -57.32
C MET A 179 -5.14 -2.83 -58.46
N GLU A 180 -4.75 -2.58 -59.72
CA GLU A 180 -5.50 -3.04 -60.90
C GLU A 180 -5.25 -4.52 -61.21
N ASP A 181 -4.16 -5.11 -60.71
CA ASP A 181 -3.83 -6.51 -60.87
C ASP A 181 -4.43 -7.36 -59.71
N PRO A 182 -5.38 -8.29 -60.00
CA PRO A 182 -5.97 -9.13 -58.97
C PRO A 182 -4.95 -10.04 -58.26
N GLU A 183 -3.87 -10.44 -58.92
CA GLU A 183 -2.84 -11.29 -58.28
C GLU A 183 -2.01 -10.49 -57.28
N ALA A 184 -1.60 -9.26 -57.63
CA ALA A 184 -0.87 -8.38 -56.72
C ALA A 184 -1.71 -7.98 -55.50
N MET A 185 -3.01 -7.73 -55.71
CA MET A 185 -3.95 -7.50 -54.60
C MET A 185 -4.09 -8.73 -53.69
N GLN A 186 -4.16 -9.94 -54.27
CA GLN A 186 -4.21 -11.18 -53.50
C GLN A 186 -2.94 -11.36 -52.65
N LEU A 187 -1.76 -11.15 -53.23
CA LEU A 187 -0.48 -11.22 -52.51
C LEU A 187 -0.41 -10.21 -51.37
N TYR A 188 -0.90 -9.00 -51.57
CA TYR A 188 -0.99 -8.00 -50.51
C TYR A 188 -1.95 -8.43 -49.40
N MET A 189 -3.14 -8.95 -49.73
CA MET A 189 -4.07 -9.48 -48.73
C MET A 189 -3.47 -10.63 -47.92
N GLU A 190 -2.74 -11.54 -48.57
CA GLU A 190 -2.02 -12.63 -47.90
C GLU A 190 -0.90 -12.08 -46.99
N ALA A 191 -0.13 -11.09 -47.45
CA ALA A 191 0.89 -10.43 -46.65
C ALA A 191 0.29 -9.71 -45.42
N MET A 192 -0.86 -9.05 -45.59
CA MET A 192 -1.60 -8.42 -44.49
C MET A 192 -2.17 -9.45 -43.50
N ALA A 193 -2.64 -10.60 -43.98
CA ALA A 193 -3.09 -11.69 -43.12
C ALA A 193 -1.93 -12.26 -42.29
N VAL A 194 -0.75 -12.45 -42.90
CA VAL A 194 0.47 -12.88 -42.21
C VAL A 194 0.92 -11.84 -41.18
N TYR A 195 0.92 -10.55 -41.55
CA TYR A 195 1.26 -9.46 -40.64
C TYR A 195 0.31 -9.42 -39.42
N ALA A 196 -1.00 -9.51 -39.65
CA ALA A 196 -2.00 -9.54 -38.58
C ALA A 196 -1.83 -10.78 -37.67
N GLN A 197 -1.50 -11.93 -38.25
CA GLN A 197 -1.21 -13.14 -37.48
C GLN A 197 0.07 -12.99 -36.65
N GLN A 198 1.13 -12.39 -37.21
CA GLN A 198 2.37 -12.11 -36.49
C GLN A 198 2.13 -11.14 -35.33
N GLN A 199 1.31 -10.10 -35.52
CA GLN A 199 0.91 -9.18 -34.44
C GLN A 199 0.20 -9.92 -33.29
N ARG A 200 -0.76 -10.79 -33.60
CA ARG A 200 -1.44 -11.62 -32.59
C ARG A 200 -0.49 -12.58 -31.90
N ASN A 201 0.35 -13.27 -32.65
CA ASN A 201 1.33 -14.19 -32.10
C ASN A 201 2.32 -13.45 -31.19
N ARG A 202 2.75 -12.25 -31.57
CA ARG A 202 3.67 -11.45 -30.76
C ARG A 202 3.05 -10.99 -29.45
N LEU A 203 1.78 -10.60 -29.47
CA LEU A 203 1.02 -10.32 -28.25
C LEU A 203 0.91 -11.55 -27.34
N THR A 204 0.81 -12.76 -27.91
CA THR A 204 0.77 -14.00 -27.12
C THR A 204 2.15 -14.52 -26.69
N GLU A 205 3.20 -14.30 -27.49
CA GLU A 205 4.57 -14.79 -27.29
C GLU A 205 5.40 -13.91 -26.36
N LEU A 206 5.00 -12.67 -26.14
CA LEU A 206 5.51 -11.90 -25.03
C LEU A 206 5.11 -12.63 -23.75
N ASP A 207 6.01 -13.50 -23.28
CA ASP A 207 5.98 -14.06 -21.93
C ASP A 207 5.99 -12.87 -20.96
N GLY A 208 4.80 -12.50 -20.50
CA GLY A 208 4.57 -11.32 -19.68
C GLY A 208 3.70 -10.23 -20.32
N ALA A 209 3.24 -10.32 -21.57
CA ALA A 209 2.24 -9.39 -22.11
C ALA A 209 0.89 -9.56 -21.39
N GLN A 210 0.46 -10.80 -21.15
CA GLN A 210 -0.73 -11.03 -20.33
C GLN A 210 -0.52 -10.52 -18.90
N GLU A 211 0.68 -10.68 -18.35
CA GLU A 211 1.03 -10.13 -17.04
C GLU A 211 1.02 -8.60 -17.05
N ALA A 212 1.55 -7.94 -18.08
CA ALA A 212 1.55 -6.50 -18.23
C ALA A 212 0.14 -5.93 -18.47
N ILE A 213 -0.71 -6.64 -19.22
CA ILE A 213 -2.13 -6.29 -19.40
C ILE A 213 -2.86 -6.41 -18.05
N ASP A 214 -2.62 -7.48 -17.30
CA ASP A 214 -3.18 -7.67 -15.97
C ASP A 214 -2.67 -6.59 -15.00
N GLU A 215 -1.37 -6.27 -15.01
CA GLU A 215 -0.75 -5.20 -14.22
C GLU A 215 -1.36 -3.83 -14.56
N ASN A 216 -1.56 -3.51 -15.84
CA ASN A 216 -2.21 -2.27 -16.28
C ASN A 216 -3.68 -2.23 -15.86
N ARG A 217 -4.39 -3.37 -15.92
CA ARG A 217 -5.76 -3.49 -15.43
C ARG A 217 -5.84 -3.24 -13.93
N ASP A 218 -4.94 -3.84 -13.16
CA ASP A 218 -4.85 -3.68 -11.72
C ASP A 218 -4.47 -2.23 -11.34
N ALA A 219 -3.54 -1.62 -12.07
CA ALA A 219 -3.18 -0.21 -11.93
C ALA A 219 -4.36 0.72 -12.24
N SER A 220 -5.14 0.42 -13.28
CA SER A 220 -6.35 1.17 -13.64
C SER A 220 -7.40 1.11 -12.53
N ALA A 221 -7.60 -0.07 -11.93
CA ALA A 221 -8.52 -0.26 -10.81
C ALA A 221 -8.05 0.50 -9.56
N ALA A 222 -6.75 0.44 -9.26
CA ALA A 222 -6.16 1.18 -8.15
C ALA A 222 -6.27 2.70 -8.34
N LEU A 223 -6.09 3.21 -9.57
CA LEU A 223 -6.23 4.63 -9.89
C LEU A 223 -7.68 5.09 -9.71
N LEU A 224 -8.66 4.28 -10.11
CA LEU A 224 -10.08 4.58 -9.87
C LEU A 224 -10.40 4.65 -8.36
N LEU A 225 -9.82 3.75 -7.56
CA LEU A 225 -10.00 3.77 -6.11
C LEU A 225 -9.35 5.01 -5.48
N CYS A 226 -8.11 5.34 -5.89
CA CYS A 226 -7.38 6.52 -5.41
C CYS A 226 -8.14 7.80 -5.73
N THR A 227 -8.59 7.95 -6.98
CA THR A 227 -9.35 9.14 -7.42
C THR A 227 -10.67 9.28 -6.67
N THR A 228 -11.39 8.18 -6.44
CA THR A 228 -12.62 8.19 -5.64
C THR A 228 -12.32 8.62 -4.20
N ARG A 229 -11.28 8.04 -3.59
CA ARG A 229 -10.92 8.37 -2.20
C ARG A 229 -10.44 9.82 -2.05
N ARG A 230 -9.68 10.33 -3.02
CA ARG A 230 -9.27 11.74 -3.06
C ARG A 230 -10.48 12.67 -3.11
N GLN A 231 -11.46 12.38 -3.97
CA GLN A 231 -12.70 13.17 -4.04
C GLN A 231 -13.48 13.15 -2.72
N GLU A 232 -13.55 12.00 -2.05
CA GLU A 232 -14.16 11.91 -0.71
C GLU A 232 -13.44 12.79 0.31
N LEU A 233 -12.10 12.76 0.32
CA LEU A 233 -11.29 13.56 1.23
C LEU A 233 -11.39 15.06 0.92
N GLU A 234 -11.45 15.44 -0.35
CA GLU A 234 -11.68 16.84 -0.75
C GLU A 234 -13.05 17.35 -0.26
N VAL A 235 -14.08 16.49 -0.30
CA VAL A 235 -15.40 16.82 0.26
C VAL A 235 -15.33 16.95 1.79
N LEU A 236 -14.61 16.07 2.47
CA LEU A 236 -14.41 16.15 3.92
C LEU A 236 -13.63 17.39 4.31
N LEU A 237 -12.52 17.68 3.62
CA LEU A 237 -11.72 18.88 3.80
C LEU A 237 -12.58 20.13 3.61
N GLY A 238 -13.40 20.17 2.54
CA GLY A 238 -14.34 21.26 2.32
C GLY A 238 -15.38 21.41 3.43
N ARG A 239 -15.77 20.32 4.10
CA ARG A 239 -16.64 20.38 5.29
C ARG A 239 -15.90 20.90 6.50
N VAL A 240 -14.66 20.46 6.73
CA VAL A 240 -13.81 20.93 7.84
C VAL A 240 -13.63 22.45 7.76
N HIS A 241 -13.35 22.98 6.57
CA HIS A 241 -13.26 24.44 6.33
C HIS A 241 -14.57 25.20 6.60
N THR A 242 -15.71 24.52 6.65
CA THR A 242 -17.03 25.12 6.96
C THR A 242 -17.46 24.89 8.40
N LEU A 243 -16.73 24.09 9.18
CA LEU A 243 -17.02 23.89 10.59
C LEU A 243 -16.84 25.21 11.32
N THR A 244 -17.85 25.58 12.10
CA THR A 244 -17.74 26.68 13.04
C THR A 244 -17.11 26.19 14.33
N GLU A 245 -16.63 27.12 15.16
CA GLU A 245 -16.13 26.83 16.51
C GLU A 245 -17.15 26.06 17.35
N GLN A 246 -18.45 26.39 17.22
CA GLN A 246 -19.54 25.66 17.88
C GLN A 246 -19.70 24.22 17.39
N ASP A 247 -19.41 23.95 16.12
CA ASP A 247 -19.45 22.59 15.59
C ASP A 247 -18.26 21.77 16.11
N ALA A 248 -17.10 22.39 16.28
CA ALA A 248 -15.92 21.77 16.89
C ALA A 248 -16.17 21.40 18.36
N GLU A 249 -16.69 22.35 19.16
CA GLU A 249 -17.08 22.10 20.55
C GLU A 249 -18.07 20.94 20.67
N ARG A 250 -19.05 20.87 19.76
CA ARG A 250 -20.05 19.80 19.75
C ARG A 250 -19.47 18.44 19.35
N ILE A 251 -18.51 18.42 18.43
CA ILE A 251 -17.81 17.19 18.07
C ILE A 251 -17.01 16.67 19.27
N GLU A 252 -16.36 17.57 20.01
CA GLU A 252 -15.61 17.24 21.21
C GLU A 252 -16.53 16.72 22.33
N GLU A 253 -17.69 17.35 22.55
CA GLU A 253 -18.72 16.86 23.49
C GLU A 253 -19.15 15.43 23.15
N ILE A 254 -19.43 15.14 21.87
CA ILE A 254 -19.78 13.77 21.41
C ILE A 254 -18.62 12.79 21.65
N TRP A 255 -17.38 13.22 21.42
CA TRP A 255 -16.21 12.39 21.68
C TRP A 255 -16.05 12.09 23.16
N GLN A 256 -16.23 13.09 24.03
CA GLN A 256 -16.20 12.93 25.48
C GLN A 256 -17.34 12.01 25.97
N GLU A 257 -18.55 12.11 25.42
CA GLU A 257 -19.65 11.19 25.71
C GLU A 257 -19.31 9.75 25.32
N LEU A 258 -18.69 9.54 24.16
CA LEU A 258 -18.29 8.21 23.67
C LEU A 258 -17.11 7.63 24.44
N SER A 259 -16.15 8.44 24.87
CA SER A 259 -15.00 7.99 25.65
C SER A 259 -15.32 7.80 27.14
N GLY A 260 -16.15 8.67 27.72
CA GLY A 260 -16.50 8.66 29.14
C GLY A 260 -17.43 7.50 29.53
N GLY A 261 -18.19 6.93 28.57
CA GLY A 261 -19.07 5.79 28.83
C GLY A 261 -18.37 4.46 29.14
N LEU A 262 -17.03 4.40 29.12
CA LEU A 262 -16.26 3.19 29.39
C LEU A 262 -15.65 3.12 30.79
N GLU A 263 -15.60 4.21 31.56
CA GLU A 263 -14.88 4.25 32.84
C GLU A 263 -15.76 4.00 34.07
N ASP A 264 -17.08 4.16 33.98
CA ASP A 264 -17.98 4.08 35.15
C ASP A 264 -18.60 2.69 35.42
N GLU A 265 -18.47 1.71 34.51
CA GLU A 265 -19.05 0.36 34.73
C GLU A 265 -18.08 -0.64 35.43
N GLU A 266 -16.79 -0.33 35.57
CA GLU A 266 -15.83 -1.22 36.27
C GLU A 266 -15.79 -1.03 37.79
N ALA A 267 -16.46 -0.01 38.35
CA ALA A 267 -16.36 0.30 39.78
C ALA A 267 -17.33 -0.48 40.70
N ASP A 268 -18.38 -1.13 40.17
CA ASP A 268 -19.44 -1.76 41.00
C ASP A 268 -19.46 -3.31 40.98
N VAL A 269 -18.49 -3.98 40.34
CA VAL A 269 -18.42 -5.46 40.29
C VAL A 269 -17.42 -6.03 41.32
N GLN A 270 -17.32 -5.42 42.50
CA GLN A 270 -16.39 -5.88 43.54
C GLN A 270 -16.98 -6.00 44.94
N GLU A 271 -18.23 -6.45 45.11
CA GLU A 271 -18.67 -6.93 46.43
C GLU A 271 -19.94 -7.81 46.40
N GLN A 272 -19.89 -8.98 45.74
CA GLN A 272 -20.82 -10.09 46.01
C GLN A 272 -20.38 -11.36 45.27
N GLY A 273 -19.62 -12.24 45.95
CA GLY A 273 -19.22 -13.50 45.31
C GLY A 273 -18.31 -14.43 46.10
N GLU A 274 -18.31 -14.37 47.43
CA GLU A 274 -17.78 -15.48 48.24
C GLU A 274 -18.95 -16.17 48.94
N GLU A 275 -19.63 -17.09 48.25
CA GLU A 275 -20.14 -18.32 48.88
C GLU A 275 -20.72 -19.28 47.83
N GLN A 276 -20.06 -20.44 47.71
CA GLN A 276 -20.70 -21.75 47.78
C GLN A 276 -21.43 -22.28 46.52
N GLY A 277 -20.91 -23.38 45.96
CA GLY A 277 -21.76 -24.33 45.20
C GLY A 277 -21.09 -25.06 44.06
N ASP A 278 -20.67 -26.29 44.33
CA ASP A 278 -20.29 -27.32 43.37
C ASP A 278 -21.41 -27.65 42.37
N ASP A 279 -21.00 -28.09 41.16
CA ASP A 279 -21.70 -28.99 40.24
C ASP A 279 -23.12 -28.61 39.74
N ALA A 280 -23.23 -27.98 38.54
CA ALA A 280 -24.17 -28.38 37.47
C ALA A 280 -24.22 -27.43 36.24
N ASP A 281 -24.26 -28.07 35.05
CA ASP A 281 -24.94 -27.67 33.80
C ASP A 281 -24.38 -26.58 32.86
N GLU A 282 -23.57 -27.04 31.88
CA GLU A 282 -23.20 -26.38 30.62
C GLU A 282 -24.35 -26.20 29.59
N SER A 283 -25.62 -26.04 29.99
CA SER A 283 -26.74 -26.03 29.02
C SER A 283 -27.46 -24.68 28.82
N LEU A 284 -27.14 -23.62 29.56
CA LEU A 284 -27.95 -22.39 29.58
C LEU A 284 -27.36 -21.17 28.83
N ILE A 285 -26.17 -21.27 28.24
CA ILE A 285 -25.55 -20.12 27.52
C ILE A 285 -26.08 -19.99 26.07
N LEU A 286 -26.79 -21.00 25.53
CA LEU A 286 -27.28 -20.99 24.14
C LEU A 286 -28.68 -20.36 23.93
N GLU A 287 -29.43 -20.04 24.98
CA GLU A 287 -30.79 -19.47 24.85
C GLU A 287 -30.86 -17.95 24.95
N ALA A 288 -29.90 -17.29 25.61
CA ALA A 288 -29.91 -15.84 25.79
C ALA A 288 -29.63 -15.05 24.48
N THR A 289 -28.93 -15.64 23.52
CA THR A 289 -28.66 -15.02 22.21
C THR A 289 -29.81 -15.12 21.21
N LYS A 290 -30.88 -15.88 21.51
CA LYS A 290 -31.98 -16.13 20.55
C LYS A 290 -33.14 -15.12 20.64
N LEU A 291 -33.19 -14.30 21.70
CA LEU A 291 -34.30 -13.37 21.96
C LEU A 291 -34.04 -11.91 21.53
N ALA A 292 -32.83 -11.57 21.06
CA ALA A 292 -32.48 -10.20 20.65
C ALA A 292 -32.81 -9.86 19.18
N LEU A 293 -33.31 -10.80 18.38
CA LEU A 293 -33.66 -10.57 16.95
C LEU A 293 -35.16 -10.69 16.70
N GLY A 294 -35.93 -9.84 17.37
CA GLY A 294 -37.37 -9.69 17.19
C GLY A 294 -37.76 -8.38 16.48
N SER A 295 -37.87 -8.45 15.15
CA SER A 295 -38.89 -7.78 14.33
C SER A 295 -39.19 -6.29 14.53
N ARG A 296 -38.62 -5.44 13.66
CA ARG A 296 -39.33 -4.24 13.13
C ARG A 296 -39.22 -4.20 11.61
N SER A 297 -40.36 -4.43 10.95
CA SER A 297 -40.53 -4.25 9.52
C SER A 297 -40.71 -2.77 9.19
N CYS A 298 -39.98 -2.27 8.19
CA CYS A 298 -40.42 -1.15 7.36
C CYS A 298 -39.83 -1.30 5.94
N PRO A 299 -40.58 -0.98 4.87
CA PRO A 299 -40.16 -1.21 3.50
C PRO A 299 -39.46 0.04 2.95
N ARG A 300 -38.26 -0.12 2.39
CA ARG A 300 -37.70 0.93 1.51
C ARG A 300 -36.81 0.30 0.44
N SER A 301 -37.31 0.40 -0.78
CA SER A 301 -36.65 0.06 -2.04
C SER A 301 -35.38 0.89 -2.25
N HIS A 302 -34.22 0.26 -2.26
CA HIS A 302 -33.03 0.74 -2.95
C HIS A 302 -32.28 -0.46 -3.54
N ALA A 303 -32.00 -0.38 -4.84
CA ALA A 303 -31.24 -1.38 -5.57
C ALA A 303 -29.81 -1.46 -5.03
N GLN A 304 -29.45 -2.61 -4.48
CA GLN A 304 -28.15 -2.92 -3.94
C GLN A 304 -27.31 -3.53 -5.08
N LEU A 305 -26.31 -2.79 -5.56
CA LEU A 305 -25.26 -3.34 -6.42
C LEU A 305 -24.35 -4.19 -5.53
N HIS A 306 -24.55 -5.50 -5.62
CA HIS A 306 -23.74 -6.51 -4.97
C HIS A 306 -22.39 -6.62 -5.72
N VAL A 307 -21.32 -6.06 -5.15
CA VAL A 307 -19.96 -6.40 -5.58
C VAL A 307 -19.64 -7.78 -4.99
N PRO A 308 -19.40 -8.82 -5.79
CA PRO A 308 -19.08 -10.14 -5.25
C PRO A 308 -17.70 -10.12 -4.58
N GLU A 309 -17.64 -10.54 -3.33
CA GLU A 309 -16.36 -10.90 -2.70
C GLU A 309 -15.70 -12.06 -3.48
N PRO A 310 -14.37 -12.07 -3.63
CA PRO A 310 -13.65 -13.17 -4.26
C PRO A 310 -13.77 -14.43 -3.38
N SER A 311 -14.71 -15.29 -3.76
CA SER A 311 -15.19 -16.44 -2.97
C SER A 311 -14.25 -17.65 -3.00
N SER A 312 -13.05 -17.50 -3.57
CA SER A 312 -12.14 -18.61 -3.83
C SER A 312 -10.74 -18.31 -3.30
N ALA A 313 -10.22 -19.18 -2.42
CA ALA A 313 -8.83 -19.14 -1.95
C ALA A 313 -7.81 -19.19 -3.11
N LEU A 314 -8.21 -19.75 -4.26
CA LEU A 314 -7.43 -19.79 -5.49
C LEU A 314 -7.32 -18.41 -6.17
N GLU A 315 -8.34 -17.58 -6.01
CA GLU A 315 -8.37 -16.21 -6.54
C GLU A 315 -7.51 -15.29 -5.67
N ARG A 316 -7.56 -15.45 -4.34
CA ARG A 316 -6.64 -14.78 -3.40
C ARG A 316 -5.18 -15.16 -3.64
N LEU A 317 -4.89 -16.43 -3.95
CA LEU A 317 -3.56 -16.90 -4.32
C LEU A 317 -3.07 -16.31 -5.66
N ARG A 318 -3.97 -16.11 -6.63
CA ARG A 318 -3.64 -15.45 -7.91
C ARG A 318 -3.33 -13.98 -7.71
N GLU A 319 -4.14 -13.25 -6.95
CA GLU A 319 -3.87 -11.84 -6.64
C GLU A 319 -2.58 -11.66 -5.83
N HIS A 320 -2.34 -12.53 -4.85
CA HIS A 320 -1.10 -12.53 -4.07
C HIS A 320 0.13 -12.76 -4.97
N SER A 321 0.06 -13.71 -5.92
CA SER A 321 1.15 -13.97 -6.87
C SER A 321 1.43 -12.80 -7.80
N LYS A 322 0.40 -12.05 -8.22
CA LYS A 322 0.54 -10.82 -9.02
C LYS A 322 1.26 -9.71 -8.26
N HIS A 323 0.85 -9.47 -7.00
CA HIS A 323 1.40 -8.40 -6.18
C HIS A 323 2.88 -8.62 -5.80
N VAL A 324 3.30 -9.87 -5.61
CA VAL A 324 4.71 -10.24 -5.36
C VAL A 324 5.58 -9.93 -6.59
N ARG A 325 5.10 -10.27 -7.80
CA ARG A 325 5.87 -10.09 -9.04
C ARG A 325 6.03 -8.62 -9.42
N LEU A 326 4.98 -7.81 -9.22
CA LEU A 326 5.02 -6.36 -9.40
C LEU A 326 6.09 -5.71 -8.50
N ASN A 327 6.10 -6.05 -7.21
CA ASN A 327 7.09 -5.54 -6.26
C ASN A 327 8.52 -5.99 -6.60
N GLN A 328 8.68 -7.23 -7.08
CA GLN A 328 9.98 -7.75 -7.51
C GLN A 328 10.50 -7.05 -8.78
N ARG A 329 9.62 -6.65 -9.69
CA ARG A 329 9.97 -5.83 -10.87
C ARG A 329 10.30 -4.38 -10.51
N LEU A 330 9.53 -3.74 -9.63
CA LEU A 330 9.84 -2.40 -9.12
C LEU A 330 11.19 -2.35 -8.40
N GLN A 331 11.55 -3.40 -7.64
CA GLN A 331 12.88 -3.53 -7.04
C GLN A 331 13.99 -3.72 -8.09
N ARG A 332 13.73 -4.41 -9.21
CA ARG A 332 14.68 -4.53 -10.33
C ARG A 332 14.85 -3.23 -11.09
N ALA A 333 13.77 -2.49 -11.33
CA ALA A 333 13.82 -1.15 -11.94
C ALA A 333 14.62 -0.19 -11.06
N ARG A 334 14.39 -0.20 -9.74
CA ARG A 334 15.13 0.62 -8.76
C ARG A 334 16.60 0.20 -8.59
N SER A 335 16.94 -1.07 -8.78
CA SER A 335 18.32 -1.59 -8.68
C SER A 335 19.08 -1.59 -10.02
N GLY A 336 18.42 -1.21 -11.11
CA GLY A 336 18.98 -1.06 -12.47
C GLY A 336 19.96 0.10 -12.58
N LYS A 337 21.06 0.03 -11.84
CA LYS A 337 22.23 0.90 -11.98
C LYS A 337 22.83 0.67 -13.36
N MET A 338 22.83 1.73 -14.18
CA MET A 338 23.51 1.79 -15.47
C MET A 338 24.91 1.17 -15.43
N GLY A 339 25.21 0.29 -16.38
CA GLY A 339 26.59 0.09 -16.85
C GLY A 339 27.07 -1.35 -16.95
N ALA A 340 26.87 -1.95 -18.13
CA ALA A 340 27.93 -2.68 -18.84
C ALA A 340 27.48 -2.91 -20.29
N LYS A 341 28.09 -2.18 -21.23
CA LYS A 341 27.98 -2.48 -22.65
C LYS A 341 28.57 -3.89 -22.88
N PRO A 342 27.87 -4.82 -23.56
CA PRO A 342 28.50 -6.08 -23.94
C PRO A 342 29.58 -5.79 -24.98
N SER A 343 30.82 -6.21 -24.67
CA SER A 343 31.93 -6.25 -25.61
C SER A 343 31.55 -7.02 -26.86
N ALA A 344 31.88 -6.44 -28.01
CA ALA A 344 31.73 -7.04 -29.33
C ALA A 344 32.43 -8.41 -29.38
N VAL A 345 31.64 -9.45 -29.61
CA VAL A 345 32.13 -10.76 -30.06
C VAL A 345 32.38 -10.63 -31.56
N THR A 346 33.67 -10.60 -31.93
CA THR A 346 34.14 -10.76 -33.31
C THR A 346 33.86 -12.19 -33.76
N LEU A 347 32.84 -12.36 -34.60
CA LEU A 347 32.72 -13.52 -35.49
C LEU A 347 33.54 -13.23 -36.74
N ALA A 348 34.64 -13.96 -36.88
CA ALA A 348 35.37 -14.05 -38.13
C ALA A 348 34.57 -14.94 -39.08
N SER A 349 34.10 -14.34 -40.17
CA SER A 349 33.66 -15.03 -41.36
C SER A 349 34.58 -14.58 -42.49
N ASP A 350 35.42 -15.50 -42.95
CA ASP A 350 36.11 -15.38 -44.22
C ASP A 350 35.09 -15.36 -45.37
N ASP A 351 35.52 -14.83 -46.51
CA ASP A 351 34.84 -14.69 -47.81
C ASP A 351 34.11 -13.36 -48.05
N GLU A 352 34.85 -12.34 -48.50
CA GLU A 352 34.33 -11.46 -49.55
C GLU A 352 35.38 -11.16 -50.65
N VAL A 353 34.98 -11.59 -51.85
CA VAL A 353 35.38 -11.11 -53.16
C VAL A 353 35.16 -9.60 -53.22
N GLY A 354 36.19 -8.87 -53.65
CA GLY A 354 36.18 -7.41 -53.67
C GLY A 354 35.19 -6.81 -54.67
N CYS A 355 34.58 -5.70 -54.26
CA CYS A 355 34.11 -4.64 -55.15
C CYS A 355 34.35 -3.28 -54.47
N GLN A 356 35.21 -2.48 -55.09
CA GLN A 356 35.49 -1.09 -54.72
C GLN A 356 34.37 -0.19 -55.23
N ILE A 357 33.68 0.53 -54.35
CA ILE A 357 32.94 1.76 -54.68
C ILE A 357 33.16 2.77 -53.55
N HIS A 358 33.60 3.98 -53.92
CA HIS A 358 33.92 5.11 -53.06
C HIS A 358 32.70 5.68 -52.31
N PRO A 359 32.88 6.34 -51.14
CA PRO A 359 31.82 7.08 -50.46
C PRO A 359 31.84 8.57 -50.83
N GLU A 360 30.71 9.11 -51.28
CA GLU A 360 30.44 10.55 -51.26
C GLU A 360 29.36 10.87 -50.23
N ALA A 361 29.65 11.93 -49.48
CA ALA A 361 28.91 12.37 -48.31
C ALA A 361 27.83 13.38 -48.68
N GLU A 362 26.60 13.19 -48.21
CA GLU A 362 25.66 14.30 -48.02
C GLU A 362 24.88 14.12 -46.70
N LYS A 363 25.29 14.88 -45.68
CA LYS A 363 24.49 15.13 -44.48
C LYS A 363 23.57 16.33 -44.78
N LYS A 364 22.29 16.10 -45.04
CA LYS A 364 21.26 17.16 -45.01
C LYS A 364 20.50 17.09 -43.68
N LYS A 365 20.78 18.07 -42.82
CA LYS A 365 19.99 18.40 -41.63
C LYS A 365 18.63 18.95 -42.09
N LEU A 366 17.55 18.27 -41.74
CA LEU A 366 16.19 18.80 -41.83
C LEU A 366 15.80 19.39 -40.47
N GLN A 367 15.85 20.71 -40.36
CA GLN A 367 15.12 21.46 -39.34
C GLN A 367 13.64 21.44 -39.70
N ARG A 368 12.80 20.84 -38.87
CA ARG A 368 11.34 21.00 -38.93
C ARG A 368 10.92 22.01 -37.87
N SER A 369 10.68 23.24 -38.31
CA SER A 369 10.00 24.27 -37.52
C SER A 369 8.50 23.97 -37.48
N TYR A 370 7.97 23.68 -36.30
CA TYR A 370 6.52 23.62 -36.05
C TYR A 370 6.00 25.05 -35.77
N SER A 371 5.24 25.61 -36.71
CA SER A 371 4.47 26.84 -36.48
C SER A 371 3.08 26.50 -35.94
N PHE A 372 2.82 26.87 -34.68
CA PHE A 372 1.53 26.71 -34.01
C PHE A 372 0.61 27.88 -34.38
N GLY A 373 -0.39 27.62 -35.23
CA GLY A 373 -1.39 28.61 -35.63
C GLY A 373 -2.48 28.80 -34.57
N ARG A 374 -2.47 29.94 -33.87
CA ARG A 374 -3.60 30.39 -33.03
C ARG A 374 -4.76 30.86 -33.92
N ARG A 375 -5.91 30.19 -33.81
CA ARG A 375 -7.21 30.68 -34.31
C ARG A 375 -7.84 31.56 -33.24
N THR A 376 -7.89 32.87 -33.49
CA THR A 376 -8.83 33.78 -32.82
C THR A 376 -10.20 33.64 -33.51
N LYS A 377 -11.25 33.33 -32.75
CA LYS A 377 -12.64 33.59 -33.17
C LYS A 377 -13.15 34.80 -32.40
N ALA A 378 -13.57 35.80 -33.17
CA ALA A 378 -14.46 36.86 -32.75
C ALA A 378 -15.71 36.77 -33.63
N SER A 379 -16.88 36.64 -33.00
CA SER A 379 -18.18 37.21 -33.38
C SER A 379 -19.18 36.85 -32.30
#